data_AF-A0A3D2G5D2-F1
#
_entry.id   AF-A0A3D2G5D2-F1
#
_cell.length_a   1.000
_cell.length_b   1.000
_cell.length_c   1.000
_cell.angle_alpha   90.00
_cell.angle_beta   90.00
_cell.angle_gamma   90.00
#
_symmetry.space_group_name_H-M   'P 1'
#
loop_
_entity.id
_entity.type
_entity.pdbx_description
1 polymer ?
#
loop_
_entity_poly.entity_id
_entity_poly.type
_entity_poly.pdbx_seq_one_letter_code
_entity_poly.pdbx_strand_id
1 'polypeptide(L)'
;MANDMKYLSAEEEAKLLKPIDEYIGKIQKQIDALRKDGSDKVQELKTHISLVRENKNYTKEEQAEIIRKDKEQMVKAKETEAANKDKVSKLIAEAEEYLKAHFKKDYYDKVAASCAAQKEQENAEYRKVREELKKEHESSLSKLSDKQEIKDEKYVYKNRLYDAQMLHESKLQEIKDRKHEAFTHKYHLIDLLRTSKFTFTQKKIQSFENYKYTFNTSQFLYKNG
;
A
#
# COMPACT_ATOMS: atom_id res chain seq x y z
N MET A 1 18.63 8.81 -21.58
CA MET A 1 19.09 7.43 -21.37
C MET A 1 17.93 6.54 -21.79
N ALA A 2 18.05 5.84 -22.91
CA ALA A 2 16.97 5.00 -23.43
C ALA A 2 16.77 3.81 -22.48
N ASN A 3 15.50 3.54 -22.17
CA ASN A 3 15.05 2.58 -21.17
C ASN A 3 15.24 1.15 -21.74
N ASP A 4 16.40 0.54 -21.50
CA ASP A 4 16.64 -0.89 -21.79
C ASP A 4 15.91 -1.84 -20.80
N MET A 5 15.16 -1.28 -19.84
CA MET A 5 14.32 -2.08 -18.95
C MET A 5 13.02 -2.48 -19.65
N LYS A 6 12.71 -3.79 -19.62
CA LYS A 6 11.50 -4.38 -20.21
C LYS A 6 10.23 -4.14 -19.37
N TYR A 7 10.32 -3.28 -18.36
CA TYR A 7 9.31 -3.00 -17.36
C TYR A 7 9.36 -1.50 -16.99
N LEU A 8 8.23 -0.97 -16.49
CA LEU A 8 8.07 0.45 -16.15
C LEU A 8 9.03 0.88 -15.03
N SER A 9 9.61 2.05 -15.19
CA SER A 9 10.31 2.78 -14.14
C SER A 9 9.33 3.49 -13.19
N ALA A 10 9.79 3.85 -11.99
CA ALA A 10 8.98 4.57 -11.01
C ALA A 10 8.43 5.91 -11.56
N GLU A 11 9.20 6.60 -12.40
CA GLU A 11 8.76 7.85 -13.03
C GLU A 11 7.63 7.62 -14.05
N GLU A 12 7.69 6.53 -14.81
CA GLU A 12 6.64 6.17 -15.76
C GLU A 12 5.36 5.77 -15.04
N GLU A 13 5.47 5.00 -13.96
CA GLU A 13 4.33 4.66 -13.09
C GLU A 13 3.70 5.92 -12.47
N ALA A 14 4.50 6.86 -11.98
CA ALA A 14 4.02 8.13 -11.45
C ALA A 14 3.30 8.99 -12.51
N LYS A 15 3.79 8.99 -13.76
CA LYS A 15 3.12 9.69 -14.89
C LYS A 15 1.76 9.09 -15.22
N LEU A 16 1.62 7.77 -15.14
CA LEU A 16 0.34 7.10 -15.33
C LEU A 16 -0.66 7.43 -14.22
N LEU A 17 -0.16 7.55 -12.99
CA LEU A 17 -0.99 7.77 -11.81
C LEU A 17 -1.41 9.24 -11.62
N LYS A 18 -0.53 10.18 -11.94
CA LYS A 18 -0.75 11.62 -11.80
C LYS A 18 -2.13 12.13 -12.25
N PRO A 19 -2.65 11.81 -13.45
CA PRO A 19 -3.97 12.31 -13.87
C PRO A 19 -5.12 11.79 -12.99
N ILE A 20 -4.98 10.59 -12.42
CA ILE A 20 -5.97 10.03 -11.50
C ILE A 20 -5.91 10.80 -10.17
N ASP A 21 -4.71 10.97 -9.60
CA ASP A 21 -4.52 11.69 -8.34
C ASP A 21 -4.98 13.14 -8.43
N GLU A 22 -4.69 13.83 -9.53
CA GLU A 22 -5.15 15.20 -9.75
C GLU A 22 -6.67 15.31 -9.84
N TYR A 23 -7.33 14.37 -10.52
CA TYR A 23 -8.79 14.35 -10.62
C TYR A 23 -9.43 14.12 -9.26
N ILE A 24 -9.00 13.09 -8.54
CA ILE A 24 -9.53 12.75 -7.22
C ILE A 24 -9.20 13.85 -6.20
N GLY A 25 -8.01 14.45 -6.27
CA GLY A 25 -7.61 15.56 -5.41
C GLY A 25 -8.48 16.81 -5.59
N LYS A 26 -8.99 17.07 -6.80
CA LYS A 26 -9.96 18.16 -7.02
C LYS A 26 -11.30 17.90 -6.32
N ILE A 27 -11.82 16.68 -6.45
CA ILE A 27 -13.07 16.28 -5.76
C ILE A 27 -12.87 16.27 -4.25
N GLN A 28 -11.74 15.76 -3.77
CA GLN A 28 -11.41 15.75 -2.35
C GLN A 28 -11.43 17.16 -1.76
N LYS A 29 -10.82 18.15 -2.43
CA LYS A 29 -10.86 19.55 -1.97
C LYS A 29 -12.28 20.11 -1.85
N GLN A 30 -13.18 19.73 -2.76
CA GLN A 30 -14.59 20.13 -2.68
C GLN A 30 -15.29 19.46 -1.49
N ILE A 31 -15.01 18.19 -1.26
CA ILE A 31 -15.52 17.45 -0.11
C ILE A 31 -15.01 18.06 1.20
N ASP A 32 -13.71 18.36 1.31
CA ASP A 32 -13.09 18.95 2.49
C ASP A 32 -13.70 20.33 2.81
N ALA A 33 -13.93 21.16 1.79
CA ALA A 33 -14.62 22.43 1.97
C ALA A 33 -16.04 22.27 2.54
N LEU A 34 -16.77 21.22 2.13
CA LEU A 34 -18.10 20.92 2.65
C LEU A 34 -18.08 20.32 4.07
N ARG A 35 -16.97 19.69 4.47
CA ARG A 35 -16.79 19.04 5.78
C ARG A 35 -16.27 19.98 6.86
N LYS A 36 -15.49 21.00 6.47
CA LYS A 36 -14.81 21.94 7.36
C LYS A 36 -15.68 22.45 8.52
N ASP A 37 -16.83 23.04 8.19
CA ASP A 37 -17.76 23.60 9.18
C ASP A 37 -18.86 22.60 9.62
N GLY A 38 -18.78 21.36 9.12
CA GLY A 38 -19.70 20.27 9.39
C GLY A 38 -19.03 19.17 10.21
N SER A 39 -18.79 18.01 9.58
CA SER A 39 -18.25 16.83 10.24
C SER A 39 -16.90 17.05 10.92
N ASP A 40 -16.03 17.87 10.32
CA ASP A 40 -14.69 18.11 10.85
C ASP A 40 -14.78 18.93 12.14
N LYS A 41 -15.64 19.97 12.13
CA LYS A 41 -15.93 20.75 13.33
C LYS A 41 -16.59 19.91 14.43
N VAL A 42 -17.49 18.99 14.09
CA VAL A 42 -18.06 18.04 15.06
C VAL A 42 -16.97 17.19 15.71
N GLN A 43 -16.00 16.71 14.95
CA GLN A 43 -14.92 15.88 15.47
C GLN A 43 -13.93 16.69 16.32
N GLU A 44 -13.58 17.89 15.88
CA GLU A 44 -12.78 18.86 16.66
C GLU A 44 -13.40 19.12 18.03
N LEU A 45 -14.70 19.44 18.07
CA LEU A 45 -15.43 19.71 19.30
C LEU A 45 -15.52 18.49 20.23
N LYS A 46 -15.68 17.28 19.67
CA LYS A 46 -15.64 16.04 20.48
C LYS A 46 -14.28 15.84 21.14
N THR A 47 -13.20 16.02 20.38
CA THR A 47 -11.84 15.93 20.91
C THR A 47 -11.61 16.97 21.99
N HIS A 48 -12.02 18.23 21.74
CA HIS A 48 -11.91 19.30 22.72
C HIS A 48 -12.68 18.99 24.02
N ILE A 49 -13.92 18.52 23.92
CA ILE A 49 -14.72 18.09 25.09
C ILE A 49 -14.01 17.00 25.90
N SER A 50 -13.42 16.00 25.23
CA SER A 50 -12.66 14.94 25.91
C SER A 50 -11.46 15.51 26.65
N LEU A 51 -10.68 16.39 26.00
CA LEU A 51 -9.53 17.05 26.62
C LEU A 51 -9.92 17.92 27.83
N VAL A 52 -11.02 18.68 27.73
CA VAL A 52 -11.52 19.52 28.83
C VAL A 52 -11.93 18.66 30.03
N ARG A 53 -12.55 17.49 29.80
CA ARG A 53 -12.93 16.57 30.89
C ARG A 53 -11.74 16.00 31.64
N GLU A 54 -10.66 15.72 30.92
CA GLU A 54 -9.43 15.15 31.48
C GLU A 54 -8.53 16.22 32.13
N ASN A 55 -8.69 17.49 31.73
CA ASN A 55 -7.88 18.59 32.23
C ASN A 55 -8.23 18.94 33.68
N LYS A 56 -7.30 18.66 34.59
CA LYS A 56 -7.42 18.90 36.04
C LYS A 56 -7.23 20.37 36.45
N ASN A 57 -6.83 21.25 35.52
CA ASN A 57 -6.62 22.66 35.81
C ASN A 57 -7.92 23.47 35.82
N TYR A 58 -9.01 22.92 35.27
CA TYR A 58 -10.34 23.54 35.31
C TYR A 58 -11.14 23.06 36.51
N THR A 59 -11.91 23.95 37.13
CA THR A 59 -12.96 23.57 38.09
C THR A 59 -14.08 22.82 37.39
N LYS A 60 -14.95 22.15 38.16
CA LYS A 60 -16.08 21.41 37.57
C LYS A 60 -17.06 22.33 36.87
N GLU A 61 -17.23 23.53 37.39
CA GLU A 61 -18.08 24.58 36.86
C GLU A 61 -17.51 25.13 35.53
N GLU A 62 -16.19 25.37 35.47
CA GLU A 62 -15.50 25.79 34.24
C GLU A 62 -15.56 24.72 33.15
N GLN A 63 -15.31 23.45 33.51
CA GLN A 63 -15.46 22.32 32.60
C GLN A 63 -16.88 22.26 32.04
N ALA A 64 -17.90 22.38 32.90
CA ALA A 64 -19.28 22.33 32.49
C ALA A 64 -19.65 23.46 31.51
N GLU A 65 -19.16 24.68 31.75
CA GLU A 65 -19.43 25.83 30.90
C GLU A 65 -18.78 25.72 29.51
N ILE A 66 -17.52 25.29 29.45
CA ILE A 66 -16.82 25.05 28.18
C ILE A 66 -17.54 23.95 27.38
N ILE A 67 -17.86 22.83 28.03
CA ILE A 67 -18.57 21.71 27.39
C ILE A 67 -19.96 22.13 26.91
N ARG A 68 -20.66 23.02 27.62
CA ARG A 68 -21.96 23.56 27.19
C ARG A 68 -21.82 24.35 25.89
N LYS A 69 -20.86 25.28 25.82
CA LYS A 69 -20.59 26.06 24.60
C LYS A 69 -20.20 25.17 23.41
N ASP A 70 -19.37 24.17 23.65
CA ASP A 70 -18.98 23.22 22.59
C ASP A 70 -20.18 22.40 22.09
N LYS A 71 -21.07 21.98 23.00
CA LYS A 71 -22.30 21.28 22.62
C LYS A 71 -23.22 22.14 21.77
N GLU A 72 -23.36 23.43 22.08
CA GLU A 72 -24.14 24.37 21.28
C GLU A 72 -23.54 24.56 19.87
N GLN A 73 -22.21 24.73 19.78
CA GLN A 73 -21.52 24.79 18.48
C GLN A 73 -21.66 23.49 17.69
N MET A 74 -21.64 22.34 18.38
CA MET A 74 -21.79 21.03 17.76
C MET A 74 -23.17 20.84 17.12
N VAL A 75 -24.24 21.47 17.65
CA VAL A 75 -25.57 21.44 17.02
C VAL A 75 -25.52 22.11 15.65
N LYS A 76 -24.96 23.32 15.57
CA LYS A 76 -24.80 24.05 14.31
C LYS A 76 -23.94 23.28 13.29
N ALA A 77 -22.85 22.68 13.76
CA ALA A 77 -21.99 21.87 12.90
C ALA A 77 -22.71 20.62 12.35
N LYS A 78 -23.57 19.97 13.15
CA LYS A 78 -24.41 18.84 12.70
C LYS A 78 -25.47 19.25 11.69
N GLU A 79 -26.03 20.45 11.81
CA GLU A 79 -26.96 21.00 10.82
C GLU A 79 -26.26 21.21 9.48
N THR A 80 -25.05 21.79 9.49
CA THR A 80 -24.20 21.93 8.29
C THR A 80 -23.84 20.58 7.69
N GLU A 81 -23.46 19.59 8.52
CA GLU A 81 -23.18 18.22 8.08
C GLU A 81 -24.39 17.61 7.36
N ALA A 82 -25.59 17.74 7.95
CA ALA A 82 -26.82 17.24 7.37
C ALA A 82 -27.17 17.93 6.04
N ALA A 83 -27.03 19.26 5.97
CA ALA A 83 -27.28 20.05 4.77
C ALA A 83 -26.32 19.70 3.61
N ASN A 84 -25.06 19.35 3.93
CA ASN A 84 -24.04 19.01 2.93
C ASN A 84 -24.00 17.52 2.57
N LYS A 85 -24.70 16.65 3.32
CA LYS A 85 -24.64 15.19 3.18
C LYS A 85 -24.86 14.69 1.76
N ASP A 86 -25.89 15.20 1.07
CA ASP A 86 -26.23 14.75 -0.27
C ASP A 86 -25.19 15.20 -1.30
N LYS A 87 -24.65 16.42 -1.15
CA LYS A 87 -23.58 16.95 -2.02
C LYS A 87 -22.30 16.14 -1.85
N VAL A 88 -21.89 15.88 -0.61
CA VAL A 88 -20.72 15.04 -0.31
C VAL A 88 -20.91 13.62 -0.88
N SER A 89 -22.10 13.04 -0.72
CA SER A 89 -22.39 11.70 -1.23
C SER A 89 -22.31 11.62 -2.76
N LYS A 90 -22.78 12.65 -3.47
CA LYS A 90 -22.67 12.75 -4.94
C LYS A 90 -21.20 12.86 -5.40
N LEU A 91 -20.42 13.71 -4.74
CA LEU A 91 -18.99 13.87 -5.03
C LEU A 91 -18.21 12.57 -4.81
N ILE A 92 -18.50 11.85 -3.71
CA ILE A 92 -17.89 10.53 -3.46
C ILE A 92 -18.27 9.54 -4.57
N ALA A 93 -19.54 9.51 -4.97
CA ALA A 93 -20.00 8.61 -6.03
C ALA A 93 -19.31 8.92 -7.37
N GLU A 94 -19.20 10.19 -7.74
CA GLU A 94 -18.49 10.63 -8.94
C GLU A 94 -17.02 10.20 -8.93
N ALA A 95 -16.32 10.41 -7.81
CA ALA A 95 -14.94 9.99 -7.66
C ALA A 95 -14.77 8.46 -7.71
N GLU A 96 -15.65 7.70 -7.07
CA GLU A 96 -15.63 6.23 -7.12
C GLU A 96 -15.93 5.69 -8.53
N GLU A 97 -16.82 6.34 -9.28
CA GLU A 97 -17.12 6.00 -10.68
C GLU A 97 -15.92 6.25 -11.58
N TYR A 98 -15.25 7.41 -11.42
CA TYR A 98 -14.01 7.71 -12.12
C TYR A 98 -12.92 6.68 -11.81
N LEU A 99 -12.71 6.34 -10.52
CA LEU A 99 -11.75 5.30 -10.12
C LEU A 99 -12.11 3.92 -10.71
N LYS A 100 -13.39 3.60 -10.85
CA LYS A 100 -13.84 2.35 -11.46
C LYS A 100 -13.51 2.30 -12.95
N ALA A 101 -13.68 3.41 -13.66
CA ALA A 101 -13.43 3.50 -15.10
C ALA A 101 -11.93 3.57 -15.45
N HIS A 102 -11.16 4.34 -14.68
CA HIS A 102 -9.79 4.71 -15.07
C HIS A 102 -8.70 3.95 -14.31
N PHE A 103 -8.86 3.71 -13.00
CA PHE A 103 -7.74 3.21 -12.18
C PHE A 103 -7.18 1.88 -12.67
N LYS A 104 -8.07 0.91 -12.99
CA LYS A 104 -7.64 -0.42 -13.42
C LYS A 104 -6.94 -0.37 -14.78
N LYS A 105 -7.62 0.23 -15.77
CA LYS A 105 -7.20 0.25 -17.17
C LYS A 105 -5.98 1.15 -17.40
N ASP A 106 -6.00 2.34 -16.81
CA ASP A 106 -5.05 3.39 -17.17
C ASP A 106 -3.77 3.32 -16.34
N TYR A 107 -3.83 2.68 -15.16
CA TYR A 107 -2.72 2.53 -14.22
C TYR A 107 -2.44 1.07 -13.81
N TYR A 108 -3.33 0.45 -13.02
CA TYR A 108 -3.01 -0.81 -12.33
C TYR A 108 -2.62 -1.97 -13.26
N ASP A 109 -3.34 -2.16 -14.36
CA ASP A 109 -3.05 -3.25 -15.31
C ASP A 109 -1.67 -3.09 -15.95
N LYS A 110 -1.22 -1.85 -16.19
CA LYS A 110 0.11 -1.56 -16.73
C LYS A 110 1.20 -1.86 -15.71
N VAL A 111 1.01 -1.46 -14.45
CA VAL A 111 1.92 -1.80 -13.36
C VAL A 111 1.97 -3.32 -13.13
N ALA A 112 0.82 -3.99 -13.13
CA ALA A 112 0.75 -5.44 -12.95
C ALA A 112 1.46 -6.21 -14.08
N ALA A 113 1.32 -5.76 -15.32
CA ALA A 113 2.04 -6.31 -16.47
C ALA A 113 3.55 -6.05 -16.37
N SER A 114 3.95 -4.83 -15.97
CA SER A 114 5.34 -4.46 -15.68
C SER A 114 5.97 -5.36 -14.61
N CYS A 115 5.28 -5.57 -13.48
CA CYS A 115 5.73 -6.47 -12.42
C CYS A 115 5.87 -7.92 -12.91
N ALA A 116 4.96 -8.39 -13.77
CA ALA A 116 5.04 -9.73 -14.33
C ALA A 116 6.26 -9.88 -15.26
N ALA A 117 6.53 -8.89 -16.11
CA ALA A 117 7.72 -8.87 -16.96
C ALA A 117 9.02 -8.83 -16.15
N GLN A 118 9.08 -7.99 -15.11
CA GLN A 118 10.25 -7.91 -14.23
C GLN A 118 10.48 -9.22 -13.47
N LYS A 119 9.41 -9.88 -13.01
CA LYS A 119 9.51 -11.19 -12.36
C LYS A 119 10.11 -12.24 -13.28
N GLU A 120 9.69 -12.28 -14.55
CA GLU A 120 10.24 -13.22 -15.52
C GLU A 120 11.72 -12.94 -15.81
N GLN A 121 12.09 -11.67 -15.93
CA GLN A 121 13.49 -11.26 -16.09
C GLN A 121 14.34 -11.68 -14.89
N GLU A 122 13.88 -11.41 -13.67
CA GLU A 122 14.61 -11.79 -12.44
C GLU A 122 14.73 -13.33 -12.30
N ASN A 123 13.70 -14.09 -12.66
CA ASN A 123 13.77 -15.55 -12.70
C ASN A 123 14.82 -16.04 -13.71
N ALA A 124 14.90 -15.41 -14.89
CA ALA A 124 15.88 -15.77 -15.91
C ALA A 124 17.31 -15.44 -15.47
N GLU A 125 17.53 -14.28 -14.85
CA GLU A 125 18.82 -13.88 -14.30
C GLU A 125 19.25 -14.81 -13.15
N TYR A 126 18.34 -15.16 -12.23
CA TYR A 126 18.65 -16.11 -11.17
C TYR A 126 19.05 -17.50 -11.72
N ARG A 127 18.40 -17.97 -12.78
CA ARG A 127 18.82 -19.22 -13.45
C ARG A 127 20.24 -19.11 -14.01
N LYS A 128 20.60 -18.00 -14.65
CA LYS A 128 21.96 -17.79 -15.16
C LYS A 128 22.99 -17.80 -14.03
N VAL A 129 22.74 -17.05 -12.96
CA VAL A 129 23.62 -17.01 -11.78
C VAL A 129 23.83 -18.40 -11.20
N ARG A 130 22.78 -19.21 -11.08
CA ARG A 130 22.91 -20.59 -10.60
C ARG A 130 23.76 -21.47 -11.52
N GLU A 131 23.58 -21.37 -12.83
CA GLU A 131 24.39 -22.13 -13.79
C GLU A 131 25.85 -21.67 -13.80
N GLU A 132 26.12 -20.38 -13.63
CA GLU A 132 27.48 -19.84 -13.48
C GLU A 132 28.15 -20.35 -12.19
N LEU A 133 27.46 -20.24 -11.06
CA LEU A 133 27.94 -20.78 -9.78
C LEU A 133 28.24 -22.28 -9.87
N LYS A 134 27.40 -23.03 -10.58
CA LYS A 134 27.59 -24.47 -10.79
C LYS A 134 28.84 -24.75 -11.63
N LYS A 135 29.04 -24.03 -12.73
CA LYS A 135 30.24 -24.16 -13.58
C LYS A 135 31.51 -23.79 -12.83
N GLU A 136 31.49 -22.71 -12.05
CA GLU A 136 32.61 -22.32 -11.20
C GLU A 136 32.95 -23.41 -10.20
N HIS A 137 31.94 -23.97 -9.53
CA HIS A 137 32.11 -25.07 -8.59
C HIS A 137 32.70 -26.32 -9.24
N GLU A 138 32.18 -26.75 -10.40
CA GLU A 138 32.70 -27.90 -11.13
C GLU A 138 34.16 -27.68 -11.58
N SER A 139 34.49 -26.47 -12.05
CA SER A 139 35.85 -26.08 -12.38
C SER A 139 36.78 -26.11 -11.15
N SER A 140 36.34 -25.58 -10.01
CA SER A 140 37.11 -25.61 -8.76
C SER A 140 37.35 -27.05 -8.30
N LEU A 141 36.30 -27.88 -8.26
CA LEU A 141 36.41 -29.28 -7.87
C LEU A 141 37.36 -30.07 -8.76
N SER A 142 37.40 -29.79 -10.07
CA SER A 142 38.30 -30.50 -11.01
C SER A 142 39.80 -30.29 -10.71
N LYS A 143 40.14 -29.24 -9.96
CA LYS A 143 41.52 -28.86 -9.61
C LYS A 143 41.94 -29.35 -8.22
N LEU A 144 40.99 -29.82 -7.41
CA LEU A 144 41.23 -30.24 -6.04
C LEU A 144 41.37 -31.77 -5.96
N SER A 145 42.39 -32.22 -5.23
CA SER A 145 42.61 -33.64 -4.94
C SER A 145 42.53 -33.96 -3.44
N ASP A 146 42.70 -32.96 -2.58
CA ASP A 146 42.60 -33.14 -1.14
C ASP A 146 41.13 -33.24 -0.68
N LYS A 147 40.87 -34.16 0.26
CA LYS A 147 39.51 -34.46 0.72
C LYS A 147 38.90 -33.34 1.55
N GLN A 148 39.73 -32.62 2.32
CA GLN A 148 39.28 -31.50 3.15
C GLN A 148 38.99 -30.29 2.25
N GLU A 149 39.86 -29.98 1.29
CA GLU A 149 39.63 -28.90 0.32
C GLU A 149 38.36 -29.13 -0.51
N ILE A 150 38.10 -30.37 -0.97
CA ILE A 150 36.86 -30.71 -1.68
C ILE A 150 35.62 -30.48 -0.80
N LYS A 151 35.70 -30.80 0.49
CA LYS A 151 34.61 -30.58 1.44
C LYS A 151 34.35 -29.08 1.61
N ASP A 152 35.42 -28.30 1.78
CA ASP A 152 35.32 -26.85 1.99
C ASP A 152 34.75 -26.15 0.75
N GLU A 153 35.18 -26.52 -0.46
CA GLU A 153 34.62 -26.02 -1.72
C GLU A 153 33.11 -26.33 -1.84
N LYS A 154 32.66 -27.52 -1.41
CA LYS A 154 31.22 -27.84 -1.37
C LYS A 154 30.43 -26.94 -0.41
N TYR A 155 31.01 -26.59 0.74
CA TYR A 155 30.39 -25.64 1.66
C TYR A 155 30.33 -24.23 1.08
N VAL A 156 31.42 -23.77 0.46
CA VAL A 156 31.47 -22.47 -0.22
C VAL A 156 30.40 -22.39 -1.30
N TYR A 157 30.30 -23.39 -2.18
CA TYR A 157 29.26 -23.43 -3.21
C TYR A 157 27.84 -23.41 -2.63
N LYS A 158 27.58 -24.19 -1.57
CA LYS A 158 26.28 -24.19 -0.90
C LYS A 158 25.93 -22.80 -0.34
N ASN A 159 26.88 -22.12 0.28
CA ASN A 159 26.66 -20.78 0.82
C ASN A 159 26.39 -19.77 -0.30
N ARG A 160 27.17 -19.80 -1.39
CA ARG A 160 26.96 -18.91 -2.55
C ARG A 160 25.59 -19.12 -3.21
N LEU A 161 25.12 -20.38 -3.31
CA LEU A 161 23.77 -20.67 -3.78
C LEU A 161 22.69 -20.11 -2.86
N TYR A 162 22.89 -20.22 -1.54
CA TYR A 162 21.99 -19.66 -0.55
C TYR A 162 21.93 -18.13 -0.63
N ASP A 163 23.08 -17.46 -0.73
CA ASP A 163 23.14 -16.01 -0.89
C ASP A 163 22.44 -15.55 -2.18
N ALA A 164 22.67 -16.25 -3.29
CA ALA A 164 22.00 -15.98 -4.55
C ALA A 164 20.47 -16.20 -4.44
N GLN A 165 20.03 -17.24 -3.73
CA GLN A 165 18.62 -17.48 -3.46
C GLN A 165 18.01 -16.36 -2.62
N MET A 166 18.68 -15.92 -1.55
CA MET A 166 18.21 -14.85 -0.69
C MET A 166 18.04 -13.53 -1.45
N LEU A 167 19.02 -13.18 -2.31
CA LEU A 167 18.92 -12.00 -3.17
C LEU A 167 17.75 -12.11 -4.15
N HIS A 168 17.56 -13.28 -4.76
CA HIS A 168 16.45 -13.53 -5.66
C HIS A 168 15.09 -13.40 -4.96
N GLU A 169 14.93 -14.01 -3.79
CA GLU A 169 13.71 -13.91 -2.97
C GLU A 169 13.42 -12.46 -2.55
N SER A 170 14.44 -11.68 -2.17
CA SER A 170 14.31 -10.26 -1.85
C SER A 170 13.73 -9.47 -3.03
N LYS A 171 14.28 -9.64 -4.23
CA LYS A 171 13.78 -8.95 -5.43
C LYS A 171 12.37 -9.40 -5.81
N LEU A 172 12.05 -10.68 -5.67
CA LEU A 172 10.68 -11.16 -5.89
C LEU A 172 9.68 -10.53 -4.90
N GLN A 173 10.11 -10.31 -3.66
CA GLN A 173 9.32 -9.61 -2.66
C GLN A 173 9.14 -8.13 -3.03
N GLU A 174 10.19 -7.42 -3.44
CA GLU A 174 10.09 -6.02 -3.92
C GLU A 174 9.09 -5.87 -5.09
N ILE A 175 9.10 -6.81 -6.05
CA ILE A 175 8.15 -6.82 -7.18
C ILE A 175 6.72 -7.03 -6.68
N LYS A 176 6.55 -7.88 -5.67
CA LYS A 176 5.25 -8.18 -5.04
C LYS A 176 4.74 -6.97 -4.26
N ASP A 177 5.62 -6.28 -3.54
CA ASP A 177 5.36 -5.06 -2.79
C ASP A 177 4.90 -3.96 -3.73
N ARG A 178 5.64 -3.68 -4.81
CA ARG A 178 5.26 -2.68 -5.82
C ARG A 178 3.86 -2.93 -6.40
N LYS A 179 3.55 -4.20 -6.73
CA LYS A 179 2.22 -4.57 -7.24
C LYS A 179 1.12 -4.34 -6.20
N HIS A 180 1.42 -4.64 -4.94
CA HIS A 180 0.48 -4.45 -3.84
C HIS A 180 0.27 -2.96 -3.54
N GLU A 181 1.33 -2.16 -3.50
CA GLU A 181 1.28 -0.71 -3.36
C GLU A 181 0.43 -0.06 -4.46
N ALA A 182 0.62 -0.47 -5.72
CA ALA A 182 -0.20 0.01 -6.83
C ALA A 182 -1.68 -0.34 -6.65
N PHE A 183 -2.02 -1.47 -6.01
CA PHE A 183 -3.39 -1.80 -5.67
C PHE A 183 -3.91 -0.96 -4.49
N THR A 184 -3.14 -0.85 -3.40
CA THR A 184 -3.56 -0.17 -2.17
C THR A 184 -3.76 1.31 -2.38
N HIS A 185 -3.03 1.92 -3.34
CA HIS A 185 -3.21 3.33 -3.68
C HIS A 185 -4.64 3.68 -4.09
N LYS A 186 -5.36 2.79 -4.78
CA LYS A 186 -6.81 2.98 -5.05
C LYS A 186 -7.61 3.16 -3.76
N TYR A 187 -7.29 2.34 -2.77
CA TYR A 187 -8.00 2.33 -1.49
C TYR A 187 -7.56 3.47 -0.60
N HIS A 188 -6.33 3.96 -0.73
CA HIS A 188 -5.92 5.23 -0.13
C HIS A 188 -6.76 6.40 -0.68
N LEU A 189 -6.94 6.48 -2.00
CA LEU A 189 -7.80 7.50 -2.61
C LEU A 189 -9.26 7.40 -2.12
N ILE A 190 -9.81 6.18 -2.03
CA ILE A 190 -11.14 5.94 -1.47
C ILE A 190 -11.21 6.32 0.02
N ASP A 191 -10.16 6.07 0.79
CA ASP A 191 -10.09 6.38 2.21
C ASP A 191 -10.22 7.88 2.46
N LEU A 192 -9.47 8.70 1.71
CA LEU A 192 -9.57 10.16 1.74
C LEU A 192 -11.01 10.63 1.49
N LEU A 193 -11.65 10.05 0.49
CA LEU A 193 -13.03 10.38 0.11
C LEU A 193 -14.04 9.97 1.19
N ARG A 194 -13.83 8.83 1.86
CA ARG A 194 -14.83 8.23 2.76
C ARG A 194 -14.53 8.36 4.25
N THR A 195 -13.41 8.98 4.63
CA THR A 195 -12.93 9.05 6.02
C THR A 195 -12.95 7.68 6.70
N SER A 196 -12.34 6.68 6.03
CA SER A 196 -12.26 5.29 6.47
C SER A 196 -13.60 4.53 6.57
N LYS A 197 -14.70 5.09 6.08
CA LYS A 197 -16.02 4.43 6.02
C LYS A 197 -16.19 3.58 4.77
N PHE A 198 -15.28 2.63 4.53
CA PHE A 198 -15.33 1.72 3.39
C PHE A 198 -16.64 0.92 3.31
N THR A 199 -17.10 0.65 2.09
CA THR A 199 -18.22 -0.27 1.84
C THR A 199 -17.83 -1.71 2.18
N PHE A 200 -18.82 -2.58 2.39
CA PHE A 200 -18.57 -4.00 2.64
C PHE A 200 -17.74 -4.64 1.52
N THR A 201 -18.08 -4.35 0.26
CA THR A 201 -17.37 -4.83 -0.92
C THR A 201 -15.92 -4.34 -0.93
N GLN A 202 -15.68 -3.06 -0.64
CA GLN A 202 -14.31 -2.51 -0.55
C GLN A 202 -13.48 -3.21 0.53
N LYS A 203 -14.07 -3.49 1.71
CA LYS A 203 -13.39 -4.24 2.79
C LYS A 203 -13.05 -5.67 2.39
N LYS A 204 -13.97 -6.37 1.71
CA LYS A 204 -13.73 -7.74 1.24
C LYS A 204 -12.63 -7.80 0.19
N ILE A 205 -12.62 -6.87 -0.76
CA ILE A 205 -11.57 -6.82 -1.80
C ILE A 205 -10.20 -6.55 -1.17
N GLN A 206 -10.10 -5.60 -0.23
CA GLN A 206 -8.85 -5.34 0.50
C GLN A 206 -8.39 -6.55 1.30
N SER A 207 -9.29 -7.21 2.04
CA SER A 207 -8.97 -8.41 2.82
C SER A 207 -8.45 -9.55 1.93
N PHE A 208 -9.06 -9.74 0.76
CA PHE A 208 -8.63 -10.77 -0.19
C PHE A 208 -7.25 -10.46 -0.78
N GLU A 209 -7.02 -9.21 -1.18
CA GLU A 209 -5.69 -8.83 -1.69
C GLU A 209 -4.63 -8.92 -0.60
N ASN A 210 -4.91 -8.49 0.64
CA ASN A 210 -3.99 -8.62 1.77
C ASN A 210 -3.68 -10.07 2.08
N TYR A 211 -4.67 -10.97 2.00
CA TYR A 211 -4.43 -12.40 2.12
C TYR A 211 -3.50 -12.90 1.02
N LYS A 212 -3.76 -12.57 -0.25
CA LYS A 212 -2.91 -12.94 -1.39
C LYS A 212 -1.49 -12.38 -1.27
N TYR A 213 -1.36 -11.15 -0.78
CA TYR A 213 -0.09 -10.48 -0.54
C TYR A 213 0.69 -11.13 0.62
N THR A 214 0.03 -11.49 1.72
CA THR A 214 0.71 -12.10 2.87
C THR A 214 0.91 -13.61 2.73
N PHE A 215 0.23 -14.25 1.77
CA PHE A 215 0.35 -15.68 1.54
C PHE A 215 1.78 -16.07 1.15
N ASN A 216 2.33 -17.04 1.88
CA ASN A 216 3.64 -17.63 1.65
C ASN A 216 3.48 -19.16 1.75
N THR A 217 3.80 -19.86 0.66
CA THR A 217 3.66 -21.31 0.55
C THR A 217 4.54 -22.07 1.55
N SER A 218 5.79 -21.64 1.76
CA SER A 218 6.71 -22.29 2.71
C SER A 218 6.19 -22.18 4.13
N GLN A 219 5.69 -21.00 4.52
CA GLN A 219 5.05 -20.78 5.83
C GLN A 219 3.75 -21.57 5.97
N PHE A 220 2.95 -21.66 4.91
CA PHE A 220 1.72 -22.44 4.91
C PHE A 220 2.02 -23.92 5.13
N LEU A 221 2.96 -24.50 4.38
CA LEU A 221 3.36 -25.89 4.52
C LEU A 221 3.99 -26.17 5.89
N TYR A 222 4.87 -25.30 6.39
CA TYR A 222 5.47 -25.44 7.73
C TYR A 222 4.44 -25.43 8.87
N LYS A 223 3.37 -24.63 8.74
CA LYS A 223 2.32 -24.52 9.77
C LYS A 223 1.24 -25.60 9.68
N ASN A 224 1.14 -26.30 8.54
CA ASN A 224 0.06 -27.26 8.26
C ASN A 224 0.61 -28.65 7.84
N GLY A 225 1.89 -28.92 8.10
CA GLY A 225 2.59 -30.16 7.80
C GLY A 225 3.43 -30.62 8.97
#